data_AF-A0A3M1D7H7-F1
#
_entry.id   AF-A0A3M1D7H7-F1
#
_cell.length_a   1.000
_cell.length_b   1.000
_cell.length_c   1.000
_cell.angle_alpha   90.00
_cell.angle_beta   90.00
_cell.angle_gamma   90.00
#
_symmetry.space_group_name_H-M   'P 1'
#
loop_
_entity.id
_entity.type
_entity.pdbx_description
1 polymer ?
#
loop_
_entity_poly.entity_id
_entity_poly.type
_entity_poly.pdbx_seq_one_letter_code
_entity_poly.pdbx_strand_id
1 'polypeptide(L)'
;MSPVLVALWIACGDADRGPPDRFEDCPDLDCRRQWVIDHWRSDQQAVIDHVVSTEDEVEQVALVMALADAELGRAQALCSALPHGPARVKCNQLNSRLHLVEDQPLLPPDLQRSAPGPVSWRLDVNDLPASPLADATLDADPCADAEDARNCRVRAALQQVRRGDVRRAAALCRAVGDPKWSAECAFQASEARVRATRGAPRGLRDAVDLCLLTGRFADNCLAHIPLRVGEGVPPVDMAEPEDWRTLVEQEAALHAALVERGAPALADAVRGLFWAETMGSSYTRAQTITGDPLDVLPPEAVPHIHAAAAVAMARTPPPEGTPSLARLAQDLAAMLRRRGPTRPKGAPVSGPWRPRADLWPIDRPGEGEIPAVVFLGASRRAWAADDELADLRICVLEAWARLNPHEQGLLAEGLADDHPLVRFTAARLERMRAEFPKGPAERRPPGQRGAPAGPRPGPPSGPPPGMAPGSQAGAPGTPPSP
;
A
#
# COMPACT_ATOMS: atom_id res chain seq x y z
N MET A 1 -32.31 -43.09 -43.89
CA MET A 1 -33.45 -42.82 -42.98
C MET A 1 -32.97 -43.06 -41.55
N SER A 2 -32.54 -41.99 -40.88
CA SER A 2 -32.41 -41.92 -39.41
C SER A 2 -32.81 -40.50 -39.02
N PRO A 3 -33.97 -40.30 -38.39
CA PRO A 3 -34.37 -39.02 -37.83
C PRO A 3 -34.02 -38.98 -36.32
N VAL A 4 -34.05 -37.77 -35.76
CA VAL A 4 -34.18 -37.44 -34.33
C VAL A 4 -32.89 -37.43 -33.50
N LEU A 5 -32.26 -36.25 -33.43
CA LEU A 5 -32.07 -35.48 -32.18
C LEU A 5 -31.40 -34.13 -32.50
N VAL A 6 -32.17 -33.22 -33.11
CA VAL A 6 -31.92 -31.77 -33.08
C VAL A 6 -32.76 -31.24 -31.92
N ALA A 7 -32.16 -31.17 -30.73
CA ALA A 7 -32.78 -30.60 -29.55
C ALA A 7 -32.21 -29.19 -29.32
N LEU A 8 -33.10 -28.20 -29.46
CA LEU A 8 -33.07 -26.84 -28.95
C LEU A 8 -31.71 -26.10 -28.93
N TRP A 9 -31.46 -25.36 -30.01
CA TRP A 9 -30.73 -24.08 -30.00
C TRP A 9 -31.71 -22.94 -30.33
N ILE A 10 -32.74 -22.78 -29.49
CA ILE A 10 -33.66 -21.63 -29.55
C ILE A 10 -33.37 -20.79 -28.29
N ALA A 11 -32.26 -20.05 -28.29
CA ALA A 11 -31.94 -19.06 -27.26
C ALA A 11 -30.83 -18.08 -27.71
N CYS A 12 -30.83 -17.58 -28.96
CA CYS A 12 -29.88 -16.53 -29.39
C CYS A 12 -30.49 -15.61 -30.47
N GLY A 13 -31.77 -15.22 -30.33
CA GLY A 13 -32.47 -14.35 -31.29
C GLY A 13 -32.43 -12.84 -30.99
N ASP A 14 -31.99 -12.43 -29.79
CA ASP A 14 -32.07 -11.03 -29.32
C ASP A 14 -30.69 -10.40 -29.04
N ALA A 15 -29.62 -10.87 -29.69
CA ALA A 15 -28.27 -10.32 -29.50
C ALA A 15 -28.08 -8.89 -30.08
N ASP A 16 -29.07 -8.34 -30.79
CA ASP A 16 -29.04 -6.99 -31.38
C ASP A 16 -29.79 -5.93 -30.55
N ARG A 17 -30.49 -6.32 -29.48
CA ARG A 17 -31.01 -5.33 -28.52
C ARG A 17 -29.87 -5.00 -27.56
N GLY A 18 -29.35 -3.79 -27.66
CA GLY A 18 -28.41 -3.26 -26.68
C GLY A 18 -28.93 -3.45 -25.24
N PRO A 19 -28.05 -3.35 -24.23
CA PRO A 19 -28.47 -3.43 -22.83
C PRO A 19 -29.63 -2.46 -22.59
N PRO A 20 -30.64 -2.86 -21.78
CA PRO A 20 -31.78 -1.99 -21.53
C PRO A 20 -31.34 -0.68 -20.90
N ASP A 21 -32.04 0.42 -21.23
CA ASP A 21 -31.72 1.75 -20.68
C ASP A 21 -32.00 1.83 -19.16
N ARG A 22 -32.83 0.92 -18.62
CA ARG A 22 -33.23 0.90 -17.21
C ARG A 22 -32.88 -0.42 -16.54
N PHE A 23 -32.49 -0.35 -15.27
CA PHE A 23 -32.14 -1.52 -14.48
C PHE A 23 -33.33 -2.47 -14.27
N GLU A 24 -34.54 -1.92 -14.10
CA GLU A 24 -35.77 -2.70 -13.87
C GLU A 24 -36.20 -3.52 -15.10
N ASP A 25 -35.73 -3.13 -16.29
CA ASP A 25 -36.03 -3.82 -17.55
C ASP A 25 -35.12 -5.05 -17.75
N CYS A 26 -34.14 -5.28 -16.85
CA CYS A 26 -33.30 -6.47 -16.91
C CYS A 26 -34.01 -7.72 -16.36
N PRO A 27 -34.21 -8.76 -17.20
CA PRO A 27 -34.99 -9.94 -16.83
C PRO A 27 -34.25 -10.90 -15.87
N ASP A 28 -32.93 -10.80 -15.78
CA ASP A 28 -32.09 -11.68 -14.98
C ASP A 28 -30.85 -10.97 -14.42
N LEU A 29 -30.10 -11.71 -13.58
CA LEU A 29 -28.90 -11.21 -12.91
C LEU A 29 -27.77 -10.84 -13.88
N ASP A 30 -27.62 -11.56 -14.99
CA ASP A 30 -26.53 -11.30 -15.93
C ASP A 30 -26.78 -10.01 -16.71
N CYS A 31 -28.02 -9.75 -17.10
CA CYS A 31 -28.41 -8.43 -17.62
C CYS A 31 -28.12 -7.32 -16.61
N ARG A 32 -28.51 -7.50 -15.33
CA ARG A 32 -28.30 -6.48 -14.28
C ARG A 32 -26.81 -6.22 -14.02
N ARG A 33 -25.98 -7.27 -14.03
CA ARG A 33 -24.50 -7.14 -13.94
C ARG A 33 -23.96 -6.32 -15.10
N GLN A 34 -24.38 -6.63 -16.32
CA GLN A 34 -23.94 -5.91 -17.52
C GLN A 34 -24.40 -4.44 -17.48
N TRP A 35 -25.65 -4.19 -17.08
CA TRP A 35 -26.20 -2.84 -16.90
C TRP A 35 -25.35 -2.02 -15.94
N VAL A 36 -25.01 -2.58 -14.77
CA VAL A 36 -24.15 -1.93 -13.76
C VAL A 36 -22.79 -1.57 -14.33
N ILE A 37 -22.18 -2.45 -15.13
CA ILE A 37 -20.87 -2.21 -15.76
C ILE A 37 -20.96 -1.10 -16.80
N ASP A 38 -21.96 -1.15 -17.68
CA ASP A 38 -22.11 -0.21 -18.80
C ASP A 38 -22.46 1.20 -18.32
N HIS A 39 -23.28 1.31 -17.27
CA HIS A 39 -23.73 2.60 -16.74
C HIS A 39 -22.80 3.21 -15.70
N TRP A 40 -21.84 2.46 -15.14
CA TRP A 40 -20.94 2.98 -14.08
C TRP A 40 -20.18 4.24 -14.49
N ARG A 41 -19.77 4.33 -15.76
CA ARG A 41 -18.97 5.45 -16.27
C ARG A 41 -19.82 6.68 -16.62
N SER A 42 -21.08 6.48 -17.00
CA SER A 42 -21.98 7.56 -17.44
C SER A 42 -22.87 8.08 -16.31
N ASP A 43 -23.32 7.21 -15.41
CA ASP A 43 -24.20 7.54 -14.29
C ASP A 43 -23.87 6.71 -13.03
N GLN A 44 -22.78 7.09 -12.38
CA GLN A 44 -22.29 6.43 -11.17
C GLN A 44 -23.32 6.47 -10.03
N GLN A 45 -24.10 7.54 -9.92
CA GLN A 45 -25.05 7.71 -8.81
C GLN A 45 -26.25 6.79 -8.99
N ALA A 46 -26.81 6.66 -10.20
CA ALA A 46 -27.89 5.72 -10.47
C ALA A 46 -27.46 4.28 -10.15
N VAL A 47 -26.24 3.88 -10.56
CA VAL A 47 -25.71 2.56 -10.23
C VAL A 47 -25.60 2.36 -8.70
N ILE A 48 -25.11 3.37 -7.97
CA ILE A 48 -25.04 3.31 -6.50
C ILE A 48 -26.43 3.13 -5.90
N ASP A 49 -27.39 3.95 -6.30
CA ASP A 49 -28.74 3.93 -5.75
C ASP A 49 -29.41 2.56 -6.00
N HIS A 50 -29.30 2.01 -7.22
CA HIS A 50 -29.84 0.69 -7.54
C HIS A 50 -29.20 -0.43 -6.71
N VAL A 51 -27.85 -0.50 -6.66
CA VAL A 51 -27.14 -1.56 -5.92
C VAL A 51 -27.42 -1.49 -4.42
N VAL A 52 -27.51 -0.28 -3.85
CA VAL A 52 -27.84 -0.09 -2.43
C VAL A 52 -29.30 -0.46 -2.14
N SER A 53 -30.21 -0.25 -3.10
CA SER A 53 -31.63 -0.60 -2.98
C SER A 53 -31.95 -2.08 -3.20
N THR A 54 -31.00 -2.88 -3.71
CA THR A 54 -31.17 -4.32 -3.91
C THR A 54 -31.37 -5.05 -2.57
N GLU A 55 -32.57 -5.61 -2.35
CA GLU A 55 -32.92 -6.31 -1.10
C GLU A 55 -32.24 -7.69 -0.97
N ASP A 56 -32.01 -8.39 -2.08
CA ASP A 56 -31.32 -9.69 -2.10
C ASP A 56 -29.81 -9.48 -1.94
N GLU A 57 -29.26 -9.88 -0.79
CA GLU A 57 -27.83 -9.77 -0.50
C GLU A 57 -26.93 -10.56 -1.48
N VAL A 58 -27.41 -11.70 -2.00
CA VAL A 58 -26.66 -12.51 -2.96
C VAL A 58 -26.56 -11.79 -4.29
N GLU A 59 -27.67 -11.21 -4.73
CA GLU A 59 -27.71 -10.35 -5.92
C GLU A 59 -26.81 -9.12 -5.73
N GLN A 60 -26.93 -8.41 -4.61
CA GLN A 60 -26.11 -7.24 -4.32
C GLN A 60 -24.61 -7.57 -4.36
N VAL A 61 -24.19 -8.67 -3.73
CA VAL A 61 -22.81 -9.16 -3.79
C VAL A 61 -22.40 -9.44 -5.24
N ALA A 62 -23.25 -10.10 -6.02
CA ALA A 62 -22.98 -10.40 -7.42
C ALA A 62 -22.80 -9.13 -8.28
N LEU A 63 -23.63 -8.10 -8.09
CA LEU A 63 -23.54 -6.83 -8.82
C LEU A 63 -22.27 -6.06 -8.48
N VAL A 64 -21.96 -5.89 -7.18
CA VAL A 64 -20.75 -5.18 -6.75
C VAL A 64 -19.49 -5.92 -7.20
N MET A 65 -19.47 -7.25 -7.14
CA MET A 65 -18.31 -8.03 -7.56
C MET A 65 -18.12 -8.02 -9.07
N ALA A 66 -19.20 -8.07 -9.86
CA ALA A 66 -19.12 -7.90 -11.32
C ALA A 66 -18.51 -6.54 -11.68
N LEU A 67 -18.95 -5.48 -11.01
CA LEU A 67 -18.39 -4.14 -11.22
C LEU A 67 -16.95 -4.01 -10.74
N ALA A 68 -16.61 -4.53 -9.54
CA ALA A 68 -15.25 -4.50 -9.03
C ALA A 68 -14.27 -5.28 -9.93
N ASP A 69 -14.75 -6.33 -10.59
CA ASP A 69 -13.95 -7.10 -11.53
C ASP A 69 -13.77 -6.34 -12.87
N ALA A 70 -14.83 -5.78 -13.44
CA ALA A 70 -14.77 -4.99 -14.67
C ALA A 70 -13.96 -3.69 -14.47
N GLU A 71 -14.28 -2.93 -13.43
CA GLU A 71 -13.79 -1.60 -13.10
C GLU A 71 -12.95 -1.62 -11.80
N LEU A 72 -11.86 -2.39 -11.82
CA LEU A 72 -10.92 -2.51 -10.70
C LEU A 72 -10.51 -1.13 -10.17
N GLY A 73 -10.42 -0.97 -8.86
CA GLY A 73 -10.08 0.33 -8.27
C GLY A 73 -11.22 1.35 -8.17
N ARG A 74 -12.25 1.25 -9.03
CA ARG A 74 -13.28 2.29 -9.17
C ARG A 74 -14.56 2.01 -8.40
N ALA A 75 -14.88 0.76 -8.10
CA ALA A 75 -16.06 0.34 -7.33
C ALA A 75 -15.96 0.59 -5.80
N GLN A 76 -14.97 1.36 -5.31
CA GLN A 76 -14.70 1.54 -3.87
C GLN A 76 -15.91 2.08 -3.08
N ALA A 77 -16.73 2.93 -3.69
CA ALA A 77 -17.93 3.49 -3.06
C ALA A 77 -18.94 2.40 -2.66
N LEU A 78 -19.05 1.36 -3.50
CA LEU A 78 -19.99 0.25 -3.33
C LEU A 78 -19.49 -0.83 -2.37
N CYS A 79 -18.17 -0.94 -2.12
CA CYS A 79 -17.66 -1.94 -1.19
C CYS A 79 -18.21 -1.79 0.23
N SER A 80 -18.66 -0.59 0.61
CA SER A 80 -19.29 -0.33 1.91
C SER A 80 -20.74 -0.78 2.00
N ALA A 81 -21.43 -0.92 0.86
CA ALA A 81 -22.79 -1.43 0.78
C ALA A 81 -22.86 -2.94 1.02
N LEU A 82 -21.77 -3.66 0.75
CA LEU A 82 -21.69 -5.10 0.98
C LEU A 82 -21.75 -5.46 2.47
N PRO A 83 -22.41 -6.58 2.83
CA PRO A 83 -22.36 -7.14 4.18
C PRO A 83 -20.92 -7.34 4.67
N HIS A 84 -20.73 -7.23 5.99
CA HIS A 84 -19.45 -7.53 6.60
C HIS A 84 -19.08 -9.00 6.33
N GLY A 85 -18.00 -9.23 5.58
CA GLY A 85 -17.59 -10.58 5.24
C GLY A 85 -16.57 -10.65 4.11
N PRO A 86 -16.32 -11.86 3.58
CA PRO A 86 -15.31 -12.10 2.55
C PRO A 86 -15.51 -11.27 1.27
N ALA A 87 -16.76 -11.05 0.84
CA ALA A 87 -17.07 -10.24 -0.35
C ALA A 87 -16.63 -8.78 -0.19
N ARG A 88 -16.98 -8.15 0.94
CA ARG A 88 -16.52 -6.79 1.27
C ARG A 88 -14.99 -6.70 1.38
N VAL A 89 -14.33 -7.69 1.97
CA VAL A 89 -12.87 -7.75 2.04
C VAL A 89 -12.27 -7.84 0.63
N LYS A 90 -12.79 -8.72 -0.22
CA LYS A 90 -12.36 -8.86 -1.62
C LYS A 90 -12.58 -7.57 -2.41
N CYS A 91 -13.76 -6.96 -2.30
CA CYS A 91 -14.07 -5.68 -2.97
C CYS A 91 -13.08 -4.59 -2.55
N ASN A 92 -12.85 -4.40 -1.24
CA ASN A 92 -11.89 -3.41 -0.75
C ASN A 92 -10.45 -3.73 -1.21
N GLN A 93 -10.08 -5.01 -1.26
CA GLN A 93 -8.76 -5.42 -1.74
C GLN A 93 -8.57 -5.05 -3.22
N LEU A 94 -9.51 -5.42 -4.10
CA LEU A 94 -9.46 -5.08 -5.52
C LEU A 94 -9.46 -3.57 -5.72
N ASN A 95 -10.27 -2.84 -4.95
CA ASN A 95 -10.36 -1.39 -5.08
C ASN A 95 -9.19 -0.62 -4.47
N SER A 96 -8.47 -1.20 -3.52
CA SER A 96 -7.23 -0.63 -3.00
C SER A 96 -6.05 -0.69 -3.98
N ARG A 97 -6.21 -1.40 -5.11
CA ARG A 97 -5.17 -1.65 -6.12
C ARG A 97 -5.37 -0.83 -7.41
N LEU A 98 -5.85 0.41 -7.29
CA LEU A 98 -6.01 1.35 -8.40
C LEU A 98 -4.76 1.46 -9.29
N HIS A 99 -3.57 1.34 -8.70
CA HIS A 99 -2.29 1.39 -9.40
C HIS A 99 -2.10 0.26 -10.45
N LEU A 100 -2.95 -0.78 -10.46
CA LEU A 100 -2.95 -1.85 -11.46
C LEU A 100 -3.88 -1.62 -12.65
N VAL A 101 -4.59 -0.49 -12.68
CA VAL A 101 -5.47 -0.15 -13.81
C VAL A 101 -5.35 1.28 -14.28
N GLU A 102 -4.92 2.19 -13.42
CA GLU A 102 -4.65 3.55 -13.85
C GLU A 102 -3.32 3.56 -14.58
N ASP A 103 -3.38 3.90 -15.87
CA ASP A 103 -2.17 4.22 -16.64
C ASP A 103 -1.50 5.39 -15.93
N GLN A 104 -0.42 5.10 -15.22
CA GLN A 104 0.33 6.15 -14.57
C GLN A 104 1.09 6.91 -15.65
N PRO A 105 1.03 8.26 -15.64
CA PRO A 105 1.71 9.06 -16.65
C PRO A 105 3.20 8.70 -16.64
N LEU A 106 3.75 8.26 -17.77
CA LEU A 106 5.16 7.89 -17.86
C LEU A 106 6.02 9.04 -17.34
N LEU A 107 7.08 8.72 -16.59
CA LEU A 107 8.09 9.72 -16.28
C LEU A 107 8.66 10.23 -17.61
N PRO A 108 8.78 11.55 -17.82
CA PRO A 108 9.45 12.08 -18.99
C PRO A 108 10.84 11.42 -19.12
N PRO A 109 11.20 10.90 -20.32
CA PRO A 109 12.43 10.11 -20.51
C PRO A 109 13.72 10.93 -20.32
N ASP A 110 13.60 12.25 -20.33
CA ASP A 110 14.69 13.23 -20.15
C ASP A 110 14.80 13.74 -18.72
N LEU A 111 14.00 13.23 -17.77
CA LEU A 111 14.12 13.56 -16.36
C LEU A 111 15.44 13.03 -15.79
N GLN A 112 16.45 13.89 -15.78
CA GLN A 112 17.73 13.64 -15.13
C GLN A 112 17.97 14.65 -14.02
N ARG A 113 18.64 14.19 -12.96
CA ARG A 113 19.16 15.06 -11.90
C ARG A 113 20.67 15.15 -12.04
N SER A 114 21.19 16.36 -11.85
CA SER A 114 22.63 16.59 -11.72
C SER A 114 23.13 16.27 -10.31
N ALA A 115 22.26 16.37 -9.30
CA ALA A 115 22.56 16.01 -7.93
C ALA A 115 22.17 14.56 -7.58
N PRO A 116 22.79 13.96 -6.54
CA PRO A 116 22.46 12.62 -6.09
C PRO A 116 20.99 12.46 -5.67
N GLY A 117 20.45 11.27 -5.90
CA GLY A 117 19.13 10.87 -5.42
C GLY A 117 18.09 10.60 -6.50
N PRO A 118 16.88 10.18 -6.10
CA PRO A 118 15.84 9.78 -7.03
C PRO A 118 15.17 10.97 -7.74
N VAL A 119 14.93 10.81 -9.05
CA VAL A 119 14.16 11.77 -9.86
C VAL A 119 12.65 11.69 -9.60
N SER A 120 12.20 10.55 -9.11
CA SER A 120 10.84 10.33 -8.64
C SER A 120 10.85 9.22 -7.60
N TRP A 121 9.80 9.14 -6.77
CA TRP A 121 9.58 7.92 -5.97
C TRP A 121 9.19 6.72 -6.83
N ARG A 122 8.78 6.96 -8.09
CA ARG A 122 8.43 5.91 -9.04
C ARG A 122 9.68 5.20 -9.55
N LEU A 123 9.54 3.89 -9.70
CA LEU A 123 10.58 3.02 -10.23
C LEU A 123 10.54 3.01 -11.75
N ASP A 124 11.68 3.28 -12.40
CA ASP A 124 11.84 3.06 -13.83
C ASP A 124 12.11 1.58 -14.09
N VAL A 125 11.19 0.93 -14.80
CA VAL A 125 11.21 -0.51 -15.10
C VAL A 125 11.32 -0.80 -16.59
N ASN A 126 11.53 0.23 -17.43
CA ASN A 126 11.52 0.09 -18.88
C ASN A 126 12.64 -0.82 -19.41
N ASP A 127 13.78 -0.86 -18.70
CA ASP A 127 14.96 -1.64 -19.10
C ASP A 127 15.03 -3.03 -18.43
N LEU A 128 13.96 -3.47 -17.75
CA LEU A 128 13.98 -4.80 -17.12
C LEU A 128 13.89 -5.92 -18.16
N PRO A 129 14.70 -6.99 -18.02
CA PRO A 129 14.52 -8.17 -18.84
C PRO A 129 13.17 -8.85 -18.53
N ALA A 130 12.70 -9.67 -19.45
CA ALA A 130 11.55 -10.53 -19.21
C ALA A 130 11.79 -11.42 -17.97
N SER A 131 10.71 -11.69 -17.23
CA SER A 131 10.76 -12.60 -16.08
C SER A 131 11.36 -13.96 -16.49
N PRO A 132 12.23 -14.58 -15.65
CA PRO A 132 12.66 -15.97 -15.87
C PRO A 132 11.51 -16.98 -15.75
N LEU A 133 10.33 -16.55 -15.30
CA LEU A 133 9.11 -17.35 -15.19
C LEU A 133 8.19 -17.16 -16.41
N ALA A 134 8.60 -16.36 -17.40
CA ALA A 134 7.79 -16.06 -18.59
C ALA A 134 7.49 -17.29 -19.45
N ASP A 135 8.23 -18.39 -19.27
CA ASP A 135 8.03 -19.67 -19.96
C ASP A 135 7.22 -20.68 -19.13
N ALA A 136 6.83 -20.36 -17.89
CA ALA A 136 6.17 -21.31 -16.99
C ALA A 136 4.78 -21.74 -17.52
N THR A 137 4.61 -23.04 -17.79
CA THR A 137 3.36 -23.64 -18.30
C THR A 137 2.75 -24.62 -17.30
N LEU A 138 1.45 -24.90 -17.44
CA LEU A 138 0.77 -25.92 -16.65
C LEU A 138 0.80 -27.26 -17.40
N ASP A 139 1.27 -28.32 -16.75
CA ASP A 139 1.16 -29.68 -17.30
C ASP A 139 -0.30 -30.18 -17.32
N ALA A 140 -1.05 -29.86 -16.27
CA ALA A 140 -2.49 -30.03 -16.19
C ALA A 140 -3.08 -28.82 -15.45
N ASP A 141 -4.21 -28.28 -15.90
CA ASP A 141 -4.87 -27.15 -15.22
C ASP A 141 -5.90 -27.67 -14.19
N PRO A 142 -5.64 -27.53 -12.88
CA PRO A 142 -6.57 -28.01 -11.85
C PRO A 142 -7.88 -27.21 -11.80
N CYS A 143 -7.97 -26.13 -12.57
CA CYS A 143 -9.10 -25.22 -12.58
C CYS A 143 -9.83 -25.19 -13.93
N ALA A 144 -9.53 -26.12 -14.85
CA ALA A 144 -10.15 -26.17 -16.18
C ALA A 144 -11.68 -26.29 -16.12
N ASP A 145 -12.19 -27.11 -15.18
CA ASP A 145 -13.62 -27.40 -15.04
C ASP A 145 -14.31 -26.57 -13.94
N ALA A 146 -13.60 -25.58 -13.36
CA ALA A 146 -14.17 -24.75 -12.31
C ALA A 146 -15.09 -23.68 -12.92
N GLU A 147 -16.29 -23.51 -12.34
CA GLU A 147 -17.25 -22.46 -12.72
C GLU A 147 -16.61 -21.06 -12.74
N ASP A 148 -15.70 -20.80 -11.80
CA ASP A 148 -14.86 -19.61 -11.77
C ASP A 148 -13.37 -19.98 -11.88
N ALA A 149 -12.98 -20.40 -13.08
CA ALA A 149 -11.63 -20.84 -13.40
C ALA A 149 -10.57 -19.79 -12.99
N ARG A 150 -10.85 -18.50 -13.17
CA ARG A 150 -9.94 -17.41 -12.78
C ARG A 150 -9.69 -17.39 -11.28
N ASN A 151 -10.72 -17.29 -10.45
CA ASN A 151 -10.54 -17.25 -8.99
C ASN A 151 -9.96 -18.56 -8.45
N CYS A 152 -10.27 -19.70 -9.08
CA CYS A 152 -9.62 -20.97 -8.79
C CYS A 152 -8.11 -20.89 -9.04
N ARG A 153 -7.66 -20.43 -10.23
CA ARG A 153 -6.25 -20.31 -10.60
C ARG A 153 -5.49 -19.37 -9.67
N VAL A 154 -6.06 -18.21 -9.34
CA VAL A 154 -5.45 -17.26 -8.39
C VAL A 154 -5.27 -17.92 -7.02
N ARG A 155 -6.30 -18.55 -6.48
CA ARG A 155 -6.22 -19.23 -5.17
C ARG A 155 -5.18 -20.35 -5.17
N ALA A 156 -5.15 -21.15 -6.24
CA ALA A 156 -4.15 -22.21 -6.41
C ALA A 156 -2.74 -21.62 -6.48
N ALA A 157 -2.53 -20.52 -7.21
CA ALA A 157 -1.22 -19.85 -7.31
C ALA A 157 -0.74 -19.37 -5.93
N LEU A 158 -1.63 -18.74 -5.15
CA LEU A 158 -1.33 -18.31 -3.78
C LEU A 158 -1.01 -19.48 -2.84
N GLN A 159 -1.60 -20.65 -3.07
CA GLN A 159 -1.25 -21.84 -2.30
C GLN A 159 0.13 -22.39 -2.69
N GLN A 160 0.45 -22.43 -3.99
CA GLN A 160 1.74 -22.93 -4.47
C GLN A 160 2.91 -22.05 -4.05
N VAL A 161 2.75 -20.73 -4.09
CA VAL A 161 3.80 -19.80 -3.65
C VAL A 161 4.11 -19.93 -2.16
N ARG A 162 3.10 -20.23 -1.33
CA ARG A 162 3.27 -20.54 0.11
C ARG A 162 4.01 -21.85 0.33
N ARG A 163 3.85 -22.83 -0.58
CA ARG A 163 4.60 -24.10 -0.57
C ARG A 163 6.01 -23.97 -1.15
N GLY A 164 6.34 -22.83 -1.74
CA GLY A 164 7.63 -22.58 -2.38
C GLY A 164 7.72 -23.01 -3.85
N ASP A 165 6.61 -23.42 -4.46
CA ASP A 165 6.56 -23.75 -5.90
C ASP A 165 6.17 -22.51 -6.73
N VAL A 166 7.16 -21.65 -6.94
CA VAL A 166 7.02 -20.35 -7.60
C VAL A 166 6.77 -20.52 -9.10
N ARG A 167 7.42 -21.50 -9.74
CA ARG A 167 7.22 -21.78 -11.18
C ARG A 167 5.79 -22.24 -11.44
N ARG A 168 5.23 -23.11 -10.59
CA ARG A 168 3.81 -23.51 -10.71
C ARG A 168 2.86 -22.37 -10.42
N ALA A 169 3.15 -21.52 -9.44
CA ALA A 169 2.36 -20.32 -9.17
C ALA A 169 2.33 -19.37 -10.38
N ALA A 170 3.48 -19.13 -11.02
CA ALA A 170 3.57 -18.36 -12.24
C ALA A 170 2.76 -18.96 -13.39
N ALA A 171 2.87 -20.28 -13.61
CA ALA A 171 2.08 -20.97 -14.62
C ALA A 171 0.56 -20.83 -14.40
N LEU A 172 0.10 -20.92 -13.15
CA LEU A 172 -1.31 -20.73 -12.78
C LEU A 172 -1.77 -19.29 -13.05
N CYS A 173 -0.94 -18.29 -12.72
CA CYS A 173 -1.26 -16.89 -12.99
C CYS A 173 -1.30 -16.57 -14.49
N ARG A 174 -0.40 -17.15 -15.29
CA ARG A 174 -0.42 -17.00 -16.74
C ARG A 174 -1.64 -17.64 -17.38
N ALA A 175 -2.10 -18.78 -16.86
CA ALA A 175 -3.31 -19.46 -17.33
C ALA A 175 -4.62 -18.71 -17.04
N VAL A 176 -4.59 -17.58 -16.32
CA VAL A 176 -5.75 -16.70 -16.17
C VAL A 176 -6.20 -16.10 -17.53
N GLY A 177 -5.28 -15.92 -18.48
CA GLY A 177 -5.58 -15.56 -19.87
C GLY A 177 -5.81 -14.06 -20.10
N ASP A 178 -6.55 -13.40 -19.21
CA ASP A 178 -6.69 -11.93 -19.25
C ASP A 178 -5.40 -11.26 -18.70
N PRO A 179 -4.73 -10.37 -19.47
CA PRO A 179 -3.46 -9.78 -19.06
C PRO A 179 -3.51 -9.00 -17.74
N LYS A 180 -4.59 -8.25 -17.49
CA LYS A 180 -4.78 -7.48 -16.25
C LYS A 180 -4.90 -8.42 -15.06
N TRP A 181 -5.70 -9.48 -15.16
CA TRP A 181 -5.88 -10.45 -14.08
C TRP A 181 -4.69 -11.39 -13.89
N SER A 182 -3.98 -11.74 -14.96
CA SER A 182 -2.71 -12.45 -14.87
C SER A 182 -1.66 -11.63 -14.11
N ALA A 183 -1.56 -10.32 -14.39
CA ALA A 183 -0.68 -9.42 -13.66
C ALA A 183 -1.07 -9.31 -12.17
N GLU A 184 -2.36 -9.11 -11.88
CA GLU A 184 -2.85 -9.06 -10.49
C GLU A 184 -2.58 -10.38 -9.73
N CYS A 185 -2.76 -11.54 -10.39
CA CYS A 185 -2.40 -12.83 -9.81
C CYS A 185 -0.92 -12.89 -9.42
N ALA A 186 -0.02 -12.52 -10.35
CA ALA A 186 1.42 -12.53 -10.12
C ALA A 186 1.84 -11.54 -9.02
N PHE A 187 1.20 -10.37 -8.98
CA PHE A 187 1.37 -9.39 -7.91
C PHE A 187 0.99 -9.98 -6.54
N GLN A 188 -0.23 -10.53 -6.40
CA GLN A 188 -0.66 -11.15 -5.15
C GLN A 188 0.25 -12.32 -4.75
N ALA A 189 0.71 -13.11 -5.71
CA ALA A 189 1.63 -14.22 -5.45
C ALA A 189 2.98 -13.71 -4.92
N SER A 190 3.51 -12.62 -5.48
CA SER A 190 4.73 -11.96 -5.00
C SER A 190 4.59 -11.52 -3.54
N GLU A 191 3.53 -10.77 -3.21
CA GLU A 191 3.28 -10.34 -1.83
C GLU A 191 3.09 -11.52 -0.86
N ALA A 192 2.37 -12.55 -1.30
CA ALA A 192 2.18 -13.77 -0.52
C ALA A 192 3.51 -14.51 -0.30
N ARG A 193 4.44 -14.48 -1.26
CA ARG A 193 5.77 -15.07 -1.14
C ARG A 193 6.59 -14.37 -0.06
N VAL A 194 6.65 -13.04 -0.10
CA VAL A 194 7.37 -12.22 0.89
C VAL A 194 6.85 -12.54 2.30
N ARG A 195 5.51 -12.55 2.47
CA ARG A 195 4.89 -12.85 3.77
C ARG A 195 5.16 -14.28 4.24
N ALA A 196 5.01 -15.28 3.36
CA ALA A 196 5.19 -16.68 3.72
C ALA A 196 6.64 -17.01 4.14
N THR A 197 7.60 -16.31 3.55
CA THR A 197 9.03 -16.49 3.84
C THR A 197 9.57 -15.50 4.87
N ARG A 198 8.73 -14.60 5.38
CA ARG A 198 9.15 -13.46 6.23
C ARG A 198 10.31 -12.69 5.61
N GLY A 199 10.26 -12.49 4.29
CA GLY A 199 11.31 -11.80 3.54
C GLY A 199 12.64 -12.56 3.43
N ALA A 200 12.72 -13.86 3.71
CA ALA A 200 13.99 -14.59 3.56
C ALA A 200 14.60 -14.38 2.15
N PRO A 201 15.94 -14.39 1.99
CA PRO A 201 16.62 -14.02 0.74
C PRO A 201 16.06 -14.68 -0.52
N ARG A 202 15.84 -16.00 -0.48
CA ARG A 202 15.23 -16.75 -1.59
C ARG A 202 13.79 -16.28 -1.90
N GLY A 203 13.02 -15.99 -0.86
CA GLY A 203 11.64 -15.49 -1.01
C GLY A 203 11.57 -14.12 -1.66
N LEU A 204 12.54 -13.23 -1.40
CA LEU A 204 12.63 -11.93 -2.07
C LEU A 204 13.01 -12.07 -3.54
N ARG A 205 13.97 -12.95 -3.88
CA ARG A 205 14.30 -13.29 -5.27
C ARG A 205 13.08 -13.82 -6.02
N ASP A 206 12.38 -14.79 -5.43
CA ASP A 206 11.16 -15.35 -5.99
C ASP A 206 10.06 -14.27 -6.21
N ALA A 207 9.94 -13.32 -5.28
CA ALA A 207 8.99 -12.21 -5.36
C ALA A 207 9.34 -11.23 -6.50
N VAL A 208 10.63 -10.92 -6.70
CA VAL A 208 11.10 -10.13 -7.86
C VAL A 208 10.73 -10.83 -9.16
N ASP A 209 11.02 -12.13 -9.27
CA ASP A 209 10.73 -12.90 -10.49
C ASP A 209 9.22 -12.92 -10.81
N LEU A 210 8.36 -13.02 -9.79
CA LEU A 210 6.90 -12.90 -9.93
C LEU A 210 6.47 -11.48 -10.32
N CYS A 211 7.08 -10.44 -9.76
CA CYS A 211 6.77 -9.05 -10.12
C CYS A 211 7.08 -8.75 -11.59
N LEU A 212 8.15 -9.32 -12.14
CA LEU A 212 8.48 -9.17 -13.57
C LEU A 212 7.41 -9.77 -14.51
N LEU A 213 6.56 -10.69 -14.04
CA LEU A 213 5.44 -11.22 -14.83
C LEU A 213 4.29 -10.22 -14.99
N THR A 214 4.25 -9.17 -14.17
CA THR A 214 3.19 -8.16 -14.22
C THR A 214 3.34 -7.19 -15.39
N GLY A 215 4.46 -7.27 -16.13
CA GLY A 215 4.74 -6.45 -17.31
C GLY A 215 4.79 -4.97 -16.95
N ARG A 216 3.86 -4.18 -17.51
CA ARG A 216 3.79 -2.73 -17.29
C ARG A 216 3.53 -2.30 -15.84
N PHE A 217 3.17 -3.22 -14.95
CA PHE A 217 2.91 -2.95 -13.52
C PHE A 217 4.07 -3.38 -12.61
N ALA A 218 5.23 -3.72 -13.18
CA ALA A 218 6.38 -4.19 -12.42
C ALA A 218 6.87 -3.13 -11.41
N ASP A 219 6.78 -1.84 -11.76
CA ASP A 219 7.13 -0.72 -10.88
C ASP A 219 6.37 -0.78 -9.55
N ASN A 220 5.04 -0.89 -9.62
CA ASN A 220 4.18 -0.94 -8.45
C ASN A 220 4.35 -2.25 -7.67
N CYS A 221 4.53 -3.38 -8.37
CA CYS A 221 4.77 -4.66 -7.72
C CYS A 221 6.08 -4.66 -6.94
N LEU A 222 7.17 -4.16 -7.54
CA LEU A 222 8.47 -4.08 -6.90
C LEU A 222 8.45 -3.12 -5.71
N ALA A 223 7.74 -1.98 -5.80
CA ALA A 223 7.56 -1.05 -4.68
C ALA A 223 6.82 -1.69 -3.49
N HIS A 224 5.95 -2.67 -3.73
CA HIS A 224 5.25 -3.39 -2.67
C HIS A 224 6.11 -4.43 -1.93
N ILE A 225 7.23 -4.88 -2.49
CA ILE A 225 8.12 -5.83 -1.80
C ILE A 225 8.67 -5.21 -0.50
N PRO A 226 9.34 -4.03 -0.51
CA PRO A 226 9.66 -3.25 0.68
C PRO A 226 8.53 -3.08 1.68
N LEU A 227 7.33 -2.73 1.21
CA LEU A 227 6.16 -2.53 2.05
C LEU A 227 5.81 -3.81 2.83
N ARG A 228 5.79 -4.97 2.15
CA ARG A 228 5.50 -6.26 2.78
C ARG A 228 6.60 -6.73 3.73
N VAL A 229 7.86 -6.38 3.47
CA VAL A 229 8.94 -6.58 4.44
C VAL A 229 8.72 -5.70 5.67
N GLY A 230 8.40 -4.42 5.49
CA GLY A 230 8.12 -3.44 6.54
C GLY A 230 7.01 -3.85 7.51
N GLU A 231 5.99 -4.57 7.04
CA GLU A 231 4.93 -5.16 7.88
C GLU A 231 5.47 -6.14 8.93
N GLY A 232 6.58 -6.82 8.63
CA GLY A 232 7.21 -7.82 9.49
C GLY A 232 8.30 -7.28 10.43
N VAL A 233 8.80 -6.06 10.19
CA VAL A 233 9.84 -5.43 11.01
C VAL A 233 9.30 -5.21 12.45
N PRO A 234 10.07 -5.38 13.53
CA PRO A 234 9.60 -4.99 14.85
C PRO A 234 9.49 -3.46 15.02
N PRO A 235 8.67 -2.97 15.97
CA PRO A 235 8.74 -1.57 16.41
C PRO A 235 10.16 -1.22 16.88
N VAL A 236 10.62 0.02 16.62
CA VAL A 236 12.03 0.38 16.85
C VAL A 236 12.45 0.24 18.32
N ASP A 237 11.54 0.48 19.25
CA ASP A 237 11.74 0.39 20.69
C ASP A 237 11.59 -1.03 21.27
N MET A 238 11.32 -2.00 20.41
CA MET A 238 11.20 -3.43 20.72
C MET A 238 12.15 -4.32 19.92
N ALA A 239 12.86 -3.75 18.95
CA ALA A 239 13.75 -4.48 18.06
C ALA A 239 15.04 -4.86 18.77
N GLU A 240 15.49 -6.09 18.56
CA GLU A 240 16.78 -6.58 19.05
C GLU A 240 17.84 -6.47 17.92
N PRO A 241 19.15 -6.50 18.23
CA PRO A 241 20.21 -6.42 17.21
C PRO A 241 20.08 -7.43 16.06
N GLU A 242 19.59 -8.65 16.35
CA GLU A 242 19.33 -9.71 15.36
C GLU A 242 18.25 -9.31 14.34
N ASP A 243 17.25 -8.52 14.75
CA ASP A 243 16.19 -8.06 13.86
C ASP A 243 16.76 -7.09 12.81
N TRP A 244 17.66 -6.21 13.22
CA TRP A 244 18.34 -5.28 12.31
C TRP A 244 19.29 -6.00 11.35
N ARG A 245 20.01 -7.02 11.84
CA ARG A 245 20.84 -7.88 10.98
C ARG A 245 20.01 -8.59 9.92
N THR A 246 18.87 -9.15 10.33
CA THR A 246 17.92 -9.78 9.41
C THR A 246 17.45 -8.77 8.35
N LEU A 247 17.16 -7.53 8.75
CA LEU A 247 16.71 -6.49 7.83
C LEU A 247 17.80 -6.10 6.80
N VAL A 248 19.07 -6.05 7.21
CA VAL A 248 20.21 -5.82 6.30
C VAL A 248 20.36 -6.98 5.30
N GLU A 249 20.24 -8.23 5.76
CA GLU A 249 20.28 -9.40 4.87
C GLU A 249 19.15 -9.39 3.84
N GLN A 250 17.95 -8.94 4.25
CA GLN A 250 16.79 -8.79 3.37
C GLN A 250 17.02 -7.70 2.31
N GLU A 251 17.54 -6.54 2.70
CA GLU A 251 17.88 -5.47 1.76
C GLU A 251 18.90 -5.95 0.72
N ALA A 252 20.00 -6.54 1.20
CA ALA A 252 21.07 -7.02 0.34
C ALA A 252 20.58 -8.10 -0.65
N ALA A 253 19.69 -9.00 -0.20
CA ALA A 253 19.11 -10.02 -1.06
C ALA A 253 18.18 -9.43 -2.13
N LEU A 254 17.38 -8.42 -1.80
CA LEU A 254 16.53 -7.73 -2.77
C LEU A 254 17.37 -6.94 -3.79
N HIS A 255 18.40 -6.23 -3.32
CA HIS A 255 19.33 -5.51 -4.18
C HIS A 255 20.06 -6.45 -5.14
N ALA A 256 20.63 -7.55 -4.63
CA ALA A 256 21.29 -8.57 -5.43
C ALA A 256 20.35 -9.19 -6.47
N ALA A 257 19.10 -9.49 -6.10
CA ALA A 257 18.12 -10.03 -7.03
C ALA A 257 17.84 -9.11 -8.24
N LEU A 258 17.88 -7.79 -8.06
CA LEU A 258 17.70 -6.81 -9.14
C LEU A 258 18.99 -6.59 -9.95
N VAL A 259 20.15 -6.55 -9.29
CA VAL A 259 21.46 -6.46 -9.95
C VAL A 259 21.72 -7.68 -10.85
N GLU A 260 21.41 -8.89 -10.39
CA GLU A 260 21.51 -10.12 -11.18
C GLU A 260 20.59 -10.11 -12.42
N ARG A 261 19.56 -9.26 -12.43
CA ARG A 261 18.67 -9.03 -13.59
C ARG A 261 19.16 -7.90 -14.49
N GLY A 262 20.38 -7.39 -14.28
CA GLY A 262 20.96 -6.34 -15.09
C GLY A 262 20.38 -4.95 -14.81
N ALA A 263 19.75 -4.73 -13.65
CA ALA A 263 19.06 -3.49 -13.31
C ALA A 263 19.66 -2.78 -12.07
N PRO A 264 20.95 -2.38 -12.09
CA PRO A 264 21.61 -1.79 -10.92
C PRO A 264 21.00 -0.45 -10.48
N ALA A 265 20.64 0.42 -11.43
CA ALA A 265 20.00 1.70 -11.11
C ALA A 265 18.64 1.51 -10.43
N LEU A 266 17.85 0.53 -10.89
CA LEU A 266 16.60 0.15 -10.25
C LEU A 266 16.84 -0.46 -8.86
N ALA A 267 17.87 -1.29 -8.71
CA ALA A 267 18.25 -1.86 -7.42
C ALA A 267 18.55 -0.76 -6.38
N ASP A 268 19.26 0.30 -6.77
CA ASP A 268 19.56 1.43 -5.89
C ASP A 268 18.30 2.25 -5.55
N ALA A 269 17.39 2.45 -6.51
CA ALA A 269 16.11 3.08 -6.25
C ALA A 269 15.24 2.25 -5.27
N VAL A 270 15.20 0.93 -5.45
CA VAL A 270 14.49 0.00 -4.57
C VAL A 270 15.12 -0.06 -3.19
N ARG A 271 16.45 0.07 -3.04
CA ARG A 271 17.13 0.21 -1.74
C ARG A 271 16.62 1.42 -0.97
N GLY A 272 16.49 2.58 -1.62
CA GLY A 272 15.93 3.78 -0.99
C GLY A 272 14.48 3.58 -0.52
N LEU A 273 13.65 2.90 -1.33
CA LEU A 273 12.28 2.52 -0.95
C LEU A 273 12.27 1.52 0.21
N PHE A 274 13.18 0.55 0.20
CA PHE A 274 13.34 -0.46 1.24
C PHE A 274 13.52 0.18 2.61
N TRP A 275 14.52 1.05 2.74
CA TRP A 275 14.77 1.74 4.01
C TRP A 275 13.65 2.70 4.39
N ALA A 276 13.06 3.42 3.43
CA ALA A 276 11.95 4.33 3.70
C ALA A 276 10.71 3.61 4.26
N GLU A 277 10.34 2.46 3.70
CA GLU A 277 9.14 1.71 4.10
C GLU A 277 9.36 0.94 5.42
N THR A 278 10.53 0.32 5.57
CA THR A 278 10.85 -0.48 6.76
C THR A 278 11.02 0.40 7.99
N MET A 279 11.73 1.54 7.87
CA MET A 279 11.86 2.51 8.97
C MET A 279 10.52 3.19 9.27
N GLY A 280 9.78 3.61 8.24
CA GLY A 280 8.44 4.20 8.41
C GLY A 280 7.49 3.26 9.16
N SER A 281 7.50 1.97 8.82
CA SER A 281 6.70 0.93 9.46
C SER A 281 7.14 0.63 10.90
N SER A 282 8.44 0.64 11.18
CA SER A 282 9.01 0.40 12.51
C SER A 282 8.70 1.55 13.48
N TYR A 283 9.02 2.79 13.11
CA TYR A 283 8.77 3.97 13.94
C TYR A 283 7.27 4.27 14.13
N THR A 284 6.42 3.97 13.13
CA THR A 284 4.96 4.17 13.27
C THR A 284 4.33 3.30 14.35
N ARG A 285 4.90 2.12 14.61
CA ARG A 285 4.38 1.18 15.62
C ARG A 285 5.07 1.32 16.97
N ALA A 286 6.14 2.10 17.04
CA ALA A 286 6.89 2.34 18.26
C ALA A 286 6.12 3.28 19.19
N GLN A 287 6.31 3.10 20.49
CA GLN A 287 5.78 3.99 21.52
C GLN A 287 6.81 5.04 21.92
N THR A 288 8.08 4.72 21.78
CA THR A 288 9.20 5.63 22.00
C THR A 288 10.08 5.75 20.76
N ILE A 289 10.68 6.93 20.59
CA ILE A 289 11.65 7.19 19.54
C ILE A 289 13.03 6.91 20.13
N THR A 290 13.76 5.96 19.55
CA THR A 290 15.16 5.65 19.86
C THR A 290 16.02 5.75 18.61
N GLY A 291 17.34 5.81 18.78
CA GLY A 291 18.29 5.75 17.67
C GLY A 291 19.09 4.45 17.63
N ASP A 292 18.61 3.37 18.24
CA ASP A 292 19.28 2.07 18.19
C ASP A 292 19.59 1.60 16.75
N PRO A 293 18.73 1.82 15.73
CA PRO A 293 19.07 1.45 14.36
C PRO A 293 20.29 2.17 13.80
N LEU A 294 20.62 3.39 14.27
CA LEU A 294 21.77 4.16 13.79
C LEU A 294 23.11 3.50 14.12
N ASP A 295 23.15 2.60 15.11
CA ASP A 295 24.39 1.92 15.53
C ASP A 295 24.67 0.65 14.71
N VAL A 296 23.67 0.10 14.03
CA VAL A 296 23.74 -1.24 13.42
C VAL A 296 23.32 -1.29 11.95
N LEU A 297 22.54 -0.32 11.48
CA LEU A 297 22.13 -0.22 10.08
C LEU A 297 23.18 0.54 9.26
N PRO A 298 23.26 0.28 7.94
CA PRO A 298 24.25 0.93 7.09
C PRO A 298 23.95 2.42 6.88
N PRO A 299 24.93 3.25 6.48
CA PRO A 299 24.77 4.69 6.32
C PRO A 299 23.59 5.11 5.43
N GLU A 300 23.26 4.30 4.42
CA GLU A 300 22.15 4.52 3.51
C GLU A 300 20.79 4.54 4.23
N ALA A 301 20.66 3.88 5.39
CA ALA A 301 19.44 3.86 6.19
C ALA A 301 19.24 5.13 7.03
N VAL A 302 20.32 5.86 7.37
CA VAL A 302 20.32 7.04 8.24
C VAL A 302 19.28 8.11 7.83
N PRO A 303 19.24 8.59 6.57
CA PRO A 303 18.24 9.60 6.18
C PRO A 303 16.80 9.11 6.34
N HIS A 304 16.55 7.80 6.25
CA HIS A 304 15.23 7.21 6.43
C HIS A 304 14.86 7.06 7.90
N ILE A 305 15.83 6.78 8.77
CA ILE A 305 15.67 6.79 10.23
C ILE A 305 15.25 8.20 10.69
N HIS A 306 15.97 9.24 10.27
CA HIS A 306 15.64 10.64 10.60
C HIS A 306 14.22 11.01 10.17
N ALA A 307 13.86 10.66 8.93
CA ALA A 307 12.53 10.90 8.38
C ALA A 307 11.43 10.18 9.18
N ALA A 308 11.61 8.89 9.47
CA ALA A 308 10.63 8.09 10.18
C ALA A 308 10.46 8.55 11.63
N ALA A 309 11.56 8.89 12.31
CA ALA A 309 11.56 9.44 13.66
C ALA A 309 10.86 10.82 13.73
N ALA A 310 11.11 11.71 12.77
CA ALA A 310 10.43 13.01 12.70
C ALA A 310 8.91 12.85 12.55
N VAL A 311 8.45 11.87 11.77
CA VAL A 311 7.02 11.57 11.61
C VAL A 311 6.41 10.99 12.88
N ALA A 312 7.12 10.10 13.58
CA ALA A 312 6.68 9.60 14.87
C ALA A 312 6.57 10.75 15.90
N MET A 313 7.54 11.67 15.91
CA MET A 313 7.52 12.86 16.77
C MET A 313 6.33 13.76 16.46
N ALA A 314 6.04 14.02 15.17
CA ALA A 314 4.92 14.85 14.72
C ALA A 314 3.53 14.29 15.10
N ARG A 315 3.43 12.98 15.37
CA ARG A 315 2.19 12.32 15.80
C ARG A 315 1.98 12.36 17.31
N THR A 316 3.03 12.69 18.05
CA THR A 316 2.95 12.86 19.51
C THR A 316 2.48 14.28 19.78
N PRO A 317 1.55 14.51 20.73
CA PRO A 317 1.18 15.87 21.12
C PRO A 317 2.44 16.67 21.46
N PRO A 318 2.64 17.86 20.86
CA PRO A 318 3.79 18.67 21.19
C PRO A 318 3.74 19.07 22.68
N PRO A 319 4.90 19.24 23.34
CA PRO A 319 4.93 19.81 24.68
C PRO A 319 4.25 21.19 24.69
N GLU A 320 3.73 21.62 25.84
CA GLU A 320 3.04 22.91 25.98
C GLU A 320 3.90 24.07 25.43
N GLY A 321 3.29 24.88 24.55
CA GLY A 321 3.92 26.04 23.92
C GLY A 321 3.89 25.98 22.39
N THR A 322 4.30 27.08 21.75
CA THR A 322 4.48 27.13 20.29
C THR A 322 5.76 26.37 19.93
N PRO A 323 5.68 25.31 19.10
CA PRO A 323 6.87 24.59 18.67
C PRO A 323 7.71 25.50 17.77
N SER A 324 9.04 25.47 17.96
CA SER A 324 9.99 26.07 17.01
C SER A 324 10.76 24.99 16.27
N LEU A 325 11.15 25.26 15.03
CA LEU A 325 11.85 24.33 14.14
C LEU A 325 13.19 23.92 14.76
N ALA A 326 13.94 24.88 15.28
CA ALA A 326 15.22 24.62 15.93
C ALA A 326 15.08 23.72 17.16
N ARG A 327 14.06 23.97 18.00
CA ARG A 327 13.80 23.15 19.19
C ARG A 327 13.36 21.73 18.82
N LEU A 328 12.43 21.59 17.88
CA LEU A 328 11.97 20.26 17.43
C LEU A 328 13.13 19.43 16.84
N ALA A 329 14.00 20.04 16.05
CA ALA A 329 15.17 19.35 15.51
C ALA A 329 16.16 18.93 16.62
N GLN A 330 16.37 19.76 17.64
CA GLN A 330 17.19 19.42 18.81
C GLN A 330 16.56 18.31 19.65
N ASP A 331 15.26 18.37 19.88
CA ASP A 331 14.49 17.34 20.60
C ASP A 331 14.58 16.00 19.86
N LEU A 332 14.44 16.01 18.53
CA LEU A 332 14.62 14.82 17.69
C LEU A 332 16.04 14.25 17.79
N ALA A 333 17.06 15.11 17.68
CA ALA A 333 18.45 14.71 17.85
C ALA A 333 18.71 14.13 19.26
N ALA A 334 18.06 14.65 20.29
CA ALA A 334 18.17 14.13 21.65
C ALA A 334 17.46 12.77 21.80
N MET A 335 16.31 12.57 21.15
CA MET A 335 15.62 11.28 21.12
C MET A 335 16.43 10.21 20.37
N LEU A 336 17.02 10.55 19.22
CA LEU A 336 17.88 9.66 18.43
C LEU A 336 19.22 9.35 19.11
N ARG A 337 19.61 10.08 20.16
CA ARG A 337 20.76 9.72 21.01
C ARG A 337 20.42 8.74 22.13
N ARG A 338 19.15 8.47 22.40
CA ARG A 338 18.73 7.47 23.39
C ARG A 338 19.01 6.08 22.86
N ARG A 339 19.37 5.17 23.77
CA ARG A 339 19.69 3.77 23.49
C ARG A 339 18.93 2.84 24.41
N GLY A 340 18.69 1.63 23.90
CA GLY A 340 18.18 0.49 24.63
C GLY A 340 16.65 0.40 24.66
N PRO A 341 16.13 -0.82 24.89
CA PRO A 341 14.70 -1.08 24.90
C PRO A 341 14.07 -0.37 26.08
N THR A 342 13.43 0.76 25.81
CA THR A 342 12.47 1.33 26.75
C THR A 342 11.17 0.57 26.55
N ARG A 343 11.09 -0.70 27.02
CA ARG A 343 9.84 -1.47 26.97
C ARG A 343 8.76 -0.68 27.73
N PRO A 344 7.88 0.02 27.02
CA PRO A 344 6.95 0.91 27.67
C PRO A 344 5.81 0.06 28.21
N LYS A 345 5.28 0.42 29.38
CA LYS A 345 4.05 -0.17 29.91
C LYS A 345 2.87 0.43 29.15
N GLY A 346 2.58 -0.04 27.95
CA GLY A 346 1.51 0.51 27.13
C GLY A 346 1.14 -0.39 25.94
N ALA A 347 -0.09 -0.24 25.46
CA ALA A 347 -0.50 -0.86 24.19
C ALA A 347 0.10 -0.03 23.03
N PRO A 348 0.65 -0.67 21.99
CA PRO A 348 1.17 0.04 20.83
C PRO A 348 0.08 0.92 20.19
N VAL A 349 0.46 2.13 19.80
CA VAL A 349 -0.42 3.03 19.04
C VAL A 349 -0.53 2.46 17.63
N SER A 350 -1.51 1.57 17.43
CA SER A 350 -1.73 0.93 16.13
C SER A 350 -2.48 1.88 15.20
N GLY A 351 -1.75 2.50 14.28
CA GLY A 351 -2.31 3.10 13.08
C GLY A 351 -1.66 2.47 11.85
N PRO A 352 -2.41 2.15 10.78
CA PRO A 352 -1.78 1.71 9.54
C PRO A 352 -0.85 2.82 9.04
N TRP A 353 0.41 2.46 8.80
CA TRP A 353 1.34 3.31 8.09
C TRP A 353 0.79 3.58 6.69
N ARG A 354 0.59 4.85 6.35
CA ARG A 354 0.28 5.29 5.00
C ARG A 354 1.00 6.61 4.73
N PRO A 355 1.87 6.69 3.71
CA PRO A 355 2.36 7.98 3.25
C PRO A 355 1.15 8.80 2.77
N ARG A 356 0.95 9.98 3.37
CA ARG A 356 -0.27 10.78 3.15
C ARG A 356 -0.21 11.67 1.92
N ALA A 357 0.98 11.93 1.37
CA ALA A 357 1.15 12.71 0.15
C ALA A 357 2.58 12.69 -0.37
N ASP A 358 2.69 12.73 -1.69
CA ASP A 358 3.88 13.16 -2.41
C ASP A 358 3.95 14.69 -2.44
N LEU A 359 4.88 15.25 -1.67
CA LEU A 359 5.09 16.71 -1.61
C LEU A 359 6.16 17.18 -2.58
N TRP A 360 6.76 16.27 -3.37
CA TRP A 360 7.75 16.62 -4.38
C TRP A 360 7.69 15.68 -5.59
N PRO A 361 6.56 15.62 -6.32
CA PRO A 361 6.34 14.62 -7.36
C PRO A 361 7.24 14.74 -8.58
N ILE A 362 7.56 15.97 -8.97
CA ILE A 362 8.33 16.30 -10.17
C ILE A 362 9.27 17.45 -9.84
N ASP A 363 10.46 17.45 -10.44
CA ASP A 363 11.40 18.55 -10.34
C ASP A 363 10.93 19.75 -11.14
N ARG A 364 10.92 20.92 -10.51
CA ARG A 364 10.82 22.19 -11.24
C ARG A 364 12.19 22.57 -11.81
N PRO A 365 12.25 23.52 -12.77
CA PRO A 365 13.52 24.05 -13.25
C PRO A 365 14.45 24.46 -12.09
N GLY A 366 15.67 23.93 -12.10
CA GLY A 366 16.69 24.13 -11.05
C GLY A 366 16.61 23.18 -9.85
N GLU A 367 15.50 22.47 -9.64
CA GLU A 367 15.37 21.53 -8.51
C GLU A 367 16.16 20.22 -8.69
N GLY A 368 16.59 19.92 -9.92
CA GLY A 368 17.44 18.77 -10.24
C GLY A 368 18.87 18.86 -9.68
N GLU A 369 19.30 20.04 -9.22
CA GLU A 369 20.59 20.31 -8.57
C GLU A 369 20.55 20.11 -7.04
N ILE A 370 19.38 19.86 -6.48
CA ILE A 370 19.22 19.64 -5.04
C ILE A 370 19.48 18.17 -4.73
N PRO A 371 20.27 17.77 -3.72
CA PRO A 371 20.34 16.36 -3.34
C PRO A 371 19.01 15.85 -2.77
N ALA A 372 18.60 14.63 -3.13
CA ALA A 372 17.34 14.06 -2.67
C ALA A 372 17.48 12.63 -2.16
N VAL A 373 16.50 12.22 -1.36
CA VAL A 373 16.34 10.85 -0.87
C VAL A 373 14.86 10.47 -0.83
N VAL A 374 14.56 9.18 -0.98
CA VAL A 374 13.19 8.67 -0.83
C VAL A 374 12.67 9.00 0.57
N PHE A 375 11.46 9.54 0.63
CA PHE A 375 10.78 9.91 1.85
C PHE A 375 9.52 9.06 2.03
N LEU A 376 9.56 8.16 3.01
CA LEU A 376 8.39 7.40 3.46
C LEU A 376 7.69 6.59 2.34
N GLY A 377 8.45 6.08 1.37
CA GLY A 377 7.96 5.14 0.34
C GLY A 377 7.21 5.74 -0.85
N ALA A 378 6.57 6.90 -0.70
CA ALA A 378 5.75 7.50 -1.78
C ALA A 378 6.02 9.00 -2.00
N SER A 379 7.20 9.47 -1.62
CA SER A 379 7.64 10.85 -1.82
C SER A 379 9.16 10.87 -1.86
N ARG A 380 9.73 12.03 -2.14
CA ARG A 380 11.14 12.36 -1.86
C ARG A 380 11.24 13.62 -1.02
N ARG A 381 12.40 13.84 -0.43
CA ARG A 381 12.76 15.04 0.34
C ARG A 381 14.17 15.50 -0.04
N ALA A 382 14.50 16.76 0.26
CA ALA A 382 15.88 17.22 0.18
C ALA A 382 16.73 16.49 1.23
N TRP A 383 18.01 16.30 0.95
CA TRP A 383 18.94 15.61 1.85
C TRP A 383 20.20 16.45 2.10
N ALA A 384 20.46 16.77 3.36
CA ALA A 384 21.68 17.45 3.79
C ALA A 384 22.68 16.40 4.32
N ALA A 385 23.42 15.77 3.42
CA ALA A 385 24.31 14.65 3.77
C ALA A 385 25.42 15.03 4.76
N ASP A 386 25.93 16.27 4.69
CA ASP A 386 27.08 16.73 5.47
C ASP A 386 26.69 17.56 6.72
N ASP A 387 25.40 17.79 6.96
CA ASP A 387 24.90 18.56 8.12
C ASP A 387 23.67 17.86 8.72
N GLU A 388 23.92 17.04 9.75
CA GLU A 388 22.89 16.28 10.46
C GLU A 388 21.77 17.19 10.99
N LEU A 389 22.10 18.35 11.55
CA LEU A 389 21.09 19.22 12.14
C LEU A 389 20.20 19.87 11.07
N ALA A 390 20.78 20.24 9.92
CA ALA A 390 20.01 20.68 8.76
C ALA A 390 19.10 19.56 8.23
N ASP A 391 19.59 18.32 8.18
CA ASP A 391 18.79 17.15 7.77
C ASP A 391 17.59 16.91 8.70
N LEU A 392 17.80 17.01 10.02
CA LEU A 392 16.73 16.89 11.01
C LEU A 392 15.71 18.02 10.89
N ARG A 393 16.12 19.26 10.62
CA ARG A 393 15.18 20.37 10.33
C ARG A 393 14.36 20.11 9.07
N ILE A 394 14.99 19.60 8.01
CA ILE A 394 14.28 19.20 6.77
C ILE A 394 13.24 18.11 7.09
N CYS A 395 13.62 17.09 7.87
CA CYS A 395 12.71 16.02 8.28
C CYS A 395 11.53 16.53 9.12
N VAL A 396 11.76 17.48 10.04
CA VAL A 396 10.71 18.14 10.81
C VAL A 396 9.76 18.91 9.89
N LEU A 397 10.27 19.75 8.98
CA LEU A 397 9.42 20.48 8.03
C LEU A 397 8.54 19.53 7.20
N GLU A 398 9.13 18.45 6.68
CA GLU A 398 8.43 17.43 5.88
C GLU A 398 7.35 16.69 6.68
N ALA A 399 7.64 16.30 7.92
CA ALA A 399 6.71 15.59 8.78
C ALA A 399 5.52 16.47 9.18
N TRP A 400 5.77 17.71 9.60
CA TRP A 400 4.72 18.64 10.02
C TRP A 400 3.88 19.17 8.87
N ALA A 401 4.46 19.32 7.67
CA ALA A 401 3.70 19.66 6.47
C ALA A 401 2.68 18.56 6.07
N ARG A 402 2.74 17.36 6.66
CA ARG A 402 1.76 16.28 6.45
C ARG A 402 0.69 16.19 7.54
N LEU A 403 0.76 17.03 8.57
CA LEU A 403 -0.31 17.18 9.57
C LEU A 403 -1.46 18.04 9.01
N ASN A 404 -2.66 17.86 9.57
CA ASN A 404 -3.82 18.69 9.28
C ASN A 404 -4.46 19.14 10.61
N PRO A 405 -4.44 20.45 10.95
CA PRO A 405 -3.92 21.57 10.16
C PRO A 405 -2.39 21.57 10.06
N HIS A 406 -1.86 22.28 9.05
CA HIS A 406 -0.42 22.48 8.87
C HIS A 406 0.12 23.54 9.85
N GLU A 407 1.28 23.30 10.47
CA GLU A 407 1.95 24.26 11.37
C GLU A 407 2.67 25.36 10.58
N GLN A 408 2.00 26.52 10.40
CA GLN A 408 2.53 27.61 9.58
C GLN A 408 3.80 28.26 10.15
N GLY A 409 3.92 28.31 11.49
CA GLY A 409 5.08 28.90 12.16
C GLY A 409 6.39 28.22 11.76
N LEU A 410 6.39 26.90 11.63
CA LEU A 410 7.57 26.13 11.25
C LEU A 410 8.03 26.43 9.82
N LEU A 411 7.10 26.63 8.89
CA LEU A 411 7.45 27.03 7.52
C LEU A 411 8.08 28.42 7.48
N ALA A 412 7.55 29.36 8.26
CA ALA A 412 8.12 30.71 8.36
C ALA A 412 9.54 30.70 8.94
N GLU A 413 9.78 29.89 9.98
CA GLU A 413 11.14 29.68 10.52
C GLU A 413 12.06 29.04 9.47
N GLY A 414 11.59 28.02 8.75
CA GLY A 414 12.38 27.34 7.71
C GLY A 414 12.76 28.26 6.55
N LEU A 415 11.90 29.20 6.16
CA LEU A 415 12.19 30.22 5.14
C LEU A 415 13.29 31.20 5.59
N ALA A 416 13.39 31.44 6.90
CA ALA A 416 14.38 32.32 7.51
C ALA A 416 15.66 31.57 7.97
N ASP A 417 15.74 30.25 7.80
CA ASP A 417 16.89 29.44 8.23
C ASP A 417 18.17 29.80 7.44
N ASP A 418 19.34 29.73 8.07
CA ASP A 418 20.61 30.03 7.42
C ASP A 418 21.05 28.95 6.41
N HIS A 419 20.58 27.72 6.57
CA HIS A 419 20.94 26.61 5.70
C HIS A 419 20.11 26.61 4.40
N PRO A 420 20.75 26.62 3.22
CA PRO A 420 20.04 26.77 1.94
C PRO A 420 19.05 25.64 1.64
N LEU A 421 19.36 24.40 2.00
CA LEU A 421 18.44 23.27 1.80
C LEU A 421 17.20 23.32 2.72
N VAL A 422 17.32 23.92 3.91
CA VAL A 422 16.19 24.10 4.82
C VAL A 422 15.24 25.16 4.24
N ARG A 423 15.79 26.31 3.79
CA ARG A 423 15.01 27.34 3.08
C ARG A 423 14.33 26.82 1.84
N PHE A 424 15.06 26.06 1.01
CA PHE A 424 14.50 25.42 -0.18
C PHE A 424 13.30 24.53 0.17
N THR A 425 13.47 23.68 1.19
CA THR A 425 12.42 22.77 1.65
C THR A 425 11.19 23.54 2.12
N ALA A 426 11.36 24.56 2.97
CA ALA A 426 10.26 25.37 3.45
C ALA A 426 9.51 26.08 2.32
N ALA A 427 10.24 26.71 1.38
CA ALA A 427 9.67 27.38 0.22
C ALA A 427 8.89 26.40 -0.69
N ARG A 428 9.41 25.20 -0.93
CA ARG A 428 8.71 24.17 -1.70
C ARG A 428 7.41 23.75 -1.00
N LEU A 429 7.46 23.49 0.30
CA LEU A 429 6.29 23.06 1.07
C LEU A 429 5.21 24.16 1.12
N GLU A 430 5.60 25.42 1.23
CA GLU A 430 4.68 26.55 1.15
C GLU A 430 3.98 26.63 -0.22
N ARG A 431 4.73 26.45 -1.32
CA ARG A 431 4.15 26.37 -2.67
C ARG A 431 3.17 25.21 -2.80
N MET A 432 3.55 24.02 -2.33
CA MET A 432 2.67 22.84 -2.37
C MET A 432 1.38 23.08 -1.59
N ARG A 433 1.44 23.76 -0.43
CA ARG A 433 0.25 24.14 0.32
C ARG A 433 -0.63 25.12 -0.45
N ALA A 434 -0.04 26.11 -1.12
CA ALA A 434 -0.79 27.08 -1.93
C ALA A 434 -1.47 26.44 -3.15
N GLU A 435 -0.78 25.52 -3.81
CA GLU A 435 -1.31 24.76 -4.95
C GLU A 435 -2.36 23.72 -4.52
N PHE A 436 -2.27 23.21 -3.29
CA PHE A 436 -3.14 22.19 -2.73
C PHE A 436 -3.69 22.58 -1.35
N PRO A 437 -4.58 23.59 -1.26
CA PRO A 437 -5.05 24.13 0.02
C PRO A 437 -5.87 23.13 0.85
N LYS A 438 -6.41 22.09 0.22
CA LYS A 438 -7.12 20.98 0.87
C LYS A 438 -6.21 19.79 1.22
N GLY A 439 -4.90 19.95 1.03
CA GLY A 439 -3.92 18.89 1.15
C GLY A 439 -3.84 18.03 -0.12
N PRO A 440 -2.65 17.52 -0.47
CA PRO A 440 -2.48 16.59 -1.59
C PRO A 440 -3.20 15.25 -1.37
N ALA A 441 -3.44 14.86 -0.11
CA ALA A 441 -4.22 13.68 0.28
C ALA A 441 -5.69 13.72 -0.19
N GLU A 442 -6.23 14.90 -0.52
CA GLU A 442 -7.59 15.08 -1.03
C GLU A 442 -7.70 15.08 -2.55
N ARG A 443 -6.60 14.87 -3.29
CA ARG A 443 -6.69 14.44 -4.70
C ARG A 443 -7.21 13.00 -4.75
N ARG A 444 -8.48 12.83 -4.43
CA ARG A 444 -9.25 11.73 -4.99
C ARG A 444 -9.26 11.93 -6.51
N PRO A 445 -9.03 10.89 -7.32
CA PRO A 445 -9.14 10.97 -8.77
C PRO A 445 -10.47 11.66 -9.17
N PRO A 446 -10.50 12.45 -10.26
CA PRO A 446 -11.75 13.01 -10.78
C PRO A 446 -12.77 11.87 -10.95
N GLY A 447 -13.89 11.90 -10.20
CA GLY A 447 -14.87 10.81 -10.13
C GLY A 447 -15.01 10.14 -8.76
N GLN A 448 -14.11 10.42 -7.80
CA GLN A 448 -14.20 9.89 -6.43
C GLN A 448 -14.60 10.92 -5.37
N ARG A 449 -15.20 12.07 -5.76
CA ARG A 449 -15.80 13.00 -4.78
C ARG A 449 -16.90 12.23 -4.06
N GLY A 450 -16.61 11.78 -2.84
CA GLY A 450 -17.51 10.91 -2.10
C GLY A 450 -18.84 11.61 -1.89
N ALA A 451 -19.92 10.83 -1.93
CA ALA A 451 -21.17 11.20 -1.29
C ALA A 451 -20.88 11.79 0.11
N PRO A 452 -21.63 12.82 0.54
CA PRO A 452 -21.43 13.46 1.84
C PRO A 452 -21.32 12.39 2.94
N ALA A 453 -20.37 12.58 3.86
CA ALA A 453 -20.14 11.66 4.96
C ALA A 453 -21.49 11.36 5.65
N GLY A 454 -21.97 10.12 5.51
CA GLY A 454 -23.17 9.67 6.17
C GLY A 454 -23.06 9.87 7.68
N PRO A 455 -24.20 10.00 8.39
CA PRO A 455 -24.20 10.20 9.83
C PRO A 455 -23.33 9.14 10.50
N ARG A 456 -22.37 9.58 11.32
CA ARG A 456 -21.55 8.67 12.13
C ARG A 456 -22.50 7.79 12.95
N PRO A 457 -22.34 6.45 12.92
CA PRO A 457 -23.10 5.59 13.82
C PRO A 457 -22.83 6.06 15.26
N GLY A 458 -23.91 6.29 15.99
CA GLY A 458 -23.84 6.67 17.40
C GLY A 458 -23.06 5.63 18.20
N PRO A 459 -22.52 6.02 19.37
CA PRO A 459 -21.84 5.06 20.25
C PRO A 459 -22.76 3.86 20.52
N PRO A 460 -22.22 2.63 20.58
CA PRO A 460 -23.02 1.46 20.89
C PRO A 460 -23.75 1.69 22.22
N SER A 461 -25.07 1.58 22.18
CA SER A 461 -25.92 1.55 23.36
C SER A 461 -25.34 0.54 24.35
N GLY A 462 -25.04 1.00 25.55
CA GLY A 462 -24.44 0.17 26.60
C GLY A 462 -25.25 -1.10 26.88
N PRO A 463 -24.62 -2.13 27.47
CA PRO A 463 -25.30 -3.37 27.80
C PRO A 463 -26.47 -3.09 28.78
N PRO A 464 -27.60 -3.80 28.64
CA PRO A 464 -28.74 -3.61 29.53
C PRO A 464 -28.37 -3.93 30.98
N PRO A 465 -28.90 -3.18 31.97
CA PRO A 465 -28.63 -3.44 33.37
C PRO A 465 -29.50 -4.61 33.83
N GLY A 466 -28.88 -5.69 34.29
CA GLY A 466 -29.61 -6.72 35.02
C GLY A 466 -29.03 -8.12 34.89
N MET A 467 -28.01 -8.43 35.67
CA MET A 467 -27.85 -9.76 36.26
C MET A 467 -27.08 -9.63 37.58
N ALA A 468 -27.80 -9.92 38.67
CA ALA A 468 -27.27 -9.95 40.02
C ALA A 468 -26.33 -11.14 40.23
N PRO A 469 -25.37 -11.08 41.18
CA PRO A 469 -24.45 -12.17 41.45
C PRO A 469 -25.12 -13.28 42.27
N GLY A 470 -25.18 -14.48 41.69
CA GLY A 470 -25.53 -15.71 42.41
C GLY A 470 -24.30 -16.32 43.08
N SER A 471 -24.43 -16.58 44.38
CA SER A 471 -23.43 -17.16 45.27
C SER A 471 -23.10 -18.64 45.00
N GLN A 472 -21.80 -18.94 45.20
CA GLN A 472 -21.17 -20.13 45.80
C GLN A 472 -21.60 -21.58 45.46
N ALA A 473 -20.64 -22.36 44.97
CA ALA A 473 -20.21 -23.69 45.47
C ALA A 473 -18.96 -24.08 44.66
N GLY A 474 -17.77 -24.26 45.23
CA GLY A 474 -17.36 -25.43 46.00
C GLY A 474 -15.97 -25.85 45.48
N ALA A 475 -14.96 -25.79 46.34
CA ALA A 475 -13.59 -26.22 46.02
C ALA A 475 -13.39 -27.71 46.37
N PRO A 476 -12.66 -28.49 45.56
CA PRO A 476 -12.05 -29.72 46.04
C PRO A 476 -10.57 -29.47 46.37
N GLY A 477 -10.20 -29.93 47.57
CA GLY A 477 -8.87 -29.77 48.15
C GLY A 477 -7.78 -30.60 47.49
N THR A 478 -6.57 -30.08 47.62
CA THR A 478 -5.30 -30.75 47.28
C THR A 478 -4.69 -31.32 48.56
N PRO A 479 -4.32 -32.61 48.63
CA PRO A 479 -3.60 -33.17 49.77
C PRO A 479 -2.08 -32.89 49.67
N PRO A 480 -1.32 -33.02 50.77
CA PRO A 480 0.06 -32.56 50.84
C PRO A 480 1.07 -33.53 50.18
N SER A 481 2.15 -32.93 49.72
CA SER A 481 3.27 -33.48 48.95
C SER A 481 4.19 -34.44 49.74
N PRO A 482 5.14 -35.05 49.03
CA PRO A 482 6.56 -34.77 49.29
C PRO A 482 7.20 -33.88 48.22
#